data_AF-A0A453JQG5-F1
#
_entry.id   AF-A0A453JQG5-F1
#
_cell.length_a   1.000
_cell.length_b   1.000
_cell.length_c   1.000
_cell.angle_alpha   90.00
_cell.angle_beta   90.00
_cell.angle_gamma   90.00
#
_symmetry.space_group_name_H-M   'P 1'
#
loop_
_entity.id
_entity.type
_entity.pdbx_description
1 polymer ?
#
loop_
_entity_poly.entity_id
_entity_poly.type
_entity_poly.pdbx_seq_one_letter_code
_entity_poly.pdbx_strand_id
1 'polypeptide(L)' 'GRKGKDNVLSQIPTIPLNRRSTLRSLARALGVSHTTLYQKLKLRKIRRHSNRLKPSLKEKNKRERIEFCIS' A
#
# COMPACT_ATOMS: atom_id res chain seq x y z
N GLY A 1 -0.78 4.55 31.31
CA GLY A 1 -1.24 4.23 29.93
C GLY A 1 -0.06 3.83 29.06
N ARG A 2 -0.20 2.81 28.21
CA ARG A 2 0.88 2.32 27.34
C ARG A 2 1.14 3.34 26.22
N LYS A 3 2.33 3.97 26.22
CA LYS A 3 2.77 4.79 25.08
C LYS A 3 2.91 3.90 23.85
N GLY A 4 2.06 4.09 22.86
CA GLY A 4 2.17 3.39 21.57
C GLY A 4 3.45 3.83 20.88
N LYS A 5 4.44 2.94 20.78
CA LYS A 5 5.60 3.13 19.89
C LYS A 5 5.12 2.98 18.44
N ASP A 6 4.39 3.98 17.95
CA ASP A 6 3.83 4.01 16.61
C ASP A 6 4.84 4.56 15.58
N ASN A 7 6.11 4.17 15.69
CA ASN A 7 7.19 4.57 14.77
C ASN A 7 7.35 3.59 13.59
N VAL A 8 6.41 2.65 13.40
CA VAL A 8 6.48 1.65 12.31
C VAL A 8 6.40 2.32 10.92
N LEU A 9 5.63 3.40 10.81
CA LEU A 9 5.43 4.10 9.53
C LEU A 9 6.68 4.85 9.07
N SER A 10 7.43 5.44 10.00
CA SER A 10 8.70 6.13 9.74
C SER A 10 9.83 5.18 9.37
N GLN A 11 9.69 3.88 9.66
CA GLN A 11 10.63 2.85 9.23
C GLN A 11 10.33 2.31 7.81
N ILE A 12 9.14 2.56 7.25
CA ILE A 12 8.81 2.09 5.89
C ILE A 12 9.79 2.64 4.83
N PRO A 13 10.18 3.94 4.87
CA PRO A 13 11.12 4.51 3.90
C PRO A 13 12.54 3.94 3.96
N THR A 14 12.95 3.26 5.04
CA THR A 14 14.32 2.71 5.15
C THR A 14 14.46 1.34 4.48
N ILE A 15 13.38 0.59 4.31
CA ILE A 15 13.37 -0.74 3.66
C ILE A 15 13.52 -0.57 2.15
N PRO A 16 14.27 -1.36 1.37
CA PRO A 16 14.32 -1.18 -0.09
C PRO A 16 12.95 -1.43 -0.77
N LEU A 17 12.67 -0.75 -1.89
CA LEU A 17 11.35 -0.80 -2.58
C LEU A 17 10.90 -2.22 -2.94
N ASN A 18 11.83 -3.08 -3.36
CA ASN A 18 11.55 -4.48 -3.70
C ASN A 18 10.96 -5.29 -2.53
N ARG A 19 11.23 -4.90 -1.27
CA ARG A 19 10.69 -5.53 -0.06
C ARG A 19 9.39 -4.89 0.46
N ARG A 20 8.95 -3.77 -0.13
CA ARG A 20 7.69 -3.07 0.22
C ARG A 20 6.50 -3.41 -0.68
N SER A 21 6.68 -4.31 -1.65
CA SER A 21 5.70 -4.62 -2.69
C SER A 21 4.41 -5.25 -2.15
N THR A 22 4.52 -6.09 -1.12
CA THR A 22 3.38 -6.75 -0.49
C THR A 22 3.33 -6.46 1.01
N LEU A 23 2.14 -6.51 1.58
CA LEU A 23 1.97 -6.30 3.01
C LEU A 23 2.68 -7.37 3.86
N ARG A 24 2.77 -8.61 3.34
CA ARG A 24 3.49 -9.71 3.99
C ARG A 24 5.00 -9.51 3.96
N SER A 25 5.56 -9.10 2.81
CA SER A 25 7.00 -8.82 2.71
C SER A 25 7.39 -7.63 3.57
N LEU A 26 6.56 -6.59 3.59
CA LEU A 26 6.75 -5.40 4.42
C LEU A 26 6.66 -5.75 5.92
N ALA A 27 5.70 -6.59 6.32
CA ALA A 27 5.56 -7.09 7.69
C ALA A 27 6.83 -7.80 8.17
N ARG A 28 7.36 -8.70 7.34
CA ARG A 28 8.62 -9.42 7.62
C ARG A 28 9.81 -8.46 7.75
N ALA A 29 9.89 -7.48 6.86
CA ALA A 29 10.99 -6.50 6.88
C ALA A 29 10.94 -5.54 8.07
N LEU A 30 9.74 -5.21 8.58
CA LEU A 30 9.54 -4.36 9.75
C LEU A 30 9.49 -5.13 11.08
N GLY A 31 9.41 -6.46 11.06
CA GLY A 31 9.24 -7.27 12.26
C GLY A 31 7.88 -7.06 12.96
N VAL A 32 6.84 -6.67 12.21
CA VAL A 32 5.50 -6.42 12.75
C VAL A 32 4.48 -7.40 12.18
N SER A 33 3.34 -7.54 12.86
CA SER A 33 2.27 -8.39 12.36
C SER A 33 1.65 -7.82 11.07
N HIS A 34 1.23 -8.72 10.17
CA HIS A 34 0.53 -8.35 8.94
C HIS A 34 -0.78 -7.59 9.22
N THR A 35 -1.51 -7.97 10.28
CA THR A 35 -2.78 -7.35 10.66
C THR A 35 -2.58 -5.91 11.13
N THR A 36 -1.49 -5.61 11.84
CA THR A 36 -1.13 -4.24 12.22
C THR A 36 -0.94 -3.36 10.98
N LEU A 37 -0.17 -3.83 9.98
CA LEU A 37 0.01 -3.07 8.75
C LEU A 37 -1.30 -2.98 7.93
N TYR A 38 -2.14 -4.00 7.96
CA TYR A 38 -3.44 -3.99 7.29
C TYR A 38 -4.37 -2.92 7.87
N GLN A 39 -4.41 -2.79 9.20
CA GLN A 39 -5.17 -1.72 9.87
C GLN A 39 -4.63 -0.34 9.47
N LYS A 40 -3.31 -0.14 9.46
CA LYS A 40 -2.71 1.15 9.03
C LYS A 40 -3.00 1.45 7.55
N LEU A 41 -3.04 0.44 6.68
CA LEU A 41 -3.47 0.57 5.29
C LEU A 41 -4.95 0.94 5.15
N LYS A 42 -5.84 0.31 5.94
CA LYS A 42 -7.28 0.63 5.98
C LYS A 42 -7.52 2.07 6.43
N LEU A 43 -6.76 2.54 7.40
CA LEU A 43 -6.73 3.93 7.87
C LEU A 43 -6.00 4.89 6.89
N ARG A 44 -5.61 4.43 5.70
CA ARG A 44 -4.90 5.19 4.66
C ARG A 44 -3.59 5.85 5.13
N LYS A 45 -2.95 5.33 6.17
CA LYS A 45 -1.65 5.81 6.68
C LYS A 45 -0.47 5.28 5.87
N ILE A 46 -0.68 4.27 5.04
CA ILE A 46 0.31 3.72 4.11
C ILE A 46 -0.17 4.02 2.69
N ARG A 47 0.68 4.70 1.90
CA ARG A 47 0.37 5.01 0.50
C ARG A 47 0.58 3.75 -0.36
N ARG A 48 -0.39 3.43 -1.21
CA ARG A 48 -0.22 2.40 -2.25
C ARG A 48 0.59 2.99 -3.39
N HIS A 49 1.57 2.23 -3.87
CA HIS A 49 2.34 2.57 -5.06
C HIS A 49 1.79 1.79 -6.25
N SER A 50 1.49 2.48 -7.35
CA SER A 50 1.14 1.85 -8.62
C SER A 50 2.38 1.74 -9.51
N ASN A 51 2.50 0.64 -10.25
CA ASN A 51 3.53 0.52 -11.28
C ASN A 51 3.12 1.35 -12.52
N ARG A 52 4.07 2.01 -13.19
CA ARG A 52 3.84 2.71 -14.46
C ARG A 52 3.31 1.79 -15.55
N LEU A 53 3.80 0.55 -15.61
CA LEU A 53 3.36 -0.44 -16.61
C LEU A 53 1.93 -0.95 -16.35
N LYS A 54 1.49 -0.95 -15.09
CA LYS A 54 0.18 -1.44 -14.66
C LYS A 54 -0.41 -0.48 -13.62
N PRO A 55 -0.91 0.69 -14.07
CA PRO A 55 -1.50 1.67 -13.16
C PRO A 55 -2.78 1.11 -12.54
N SER A 56 -3.08 1.53 -11.31
CA SER A 56 -4.35 1.17 -10.67
C SER A 56 -5.53 1.79 -11.40
N LEU A 57 -6.61 1.03 -11.61
CA LEU A 57 -7.83 1.53 -12.24
C LEU A 57 -8.48 2.61 -11.36
N LYS A 58 -8.37 3.87 -11.80
CA LYS A 58 -9.17 4.97 -11.29
C LYS A 58 -10.58 4.90 -11.90
N GLU A 59 -11.55 5.52 -11.24
CA GLU A 59 -12.94 5.56 -11.72
C GLU A 59 -13.05 6.15 -13.13
N LYS A 60 -12.32 7.24 -13.41
CA LYS A 60 -12.20 7.82 -14.76
C LYS A 60 -11.73 6.78 -15.78
N ASN A 61 -10.60 6.11 -15.52
CA ASN A 61 -10.05 5.10 -16.42
C ASN A 61 -11.00 3.90 -16.64
N LYS A 62 -11.84 3.57 -15.66
CA LYS A 62 -12.86 2.52 -15.83
C LYS A 62 -13.94 2.96 -16.80
N ARG A 63 -14.41 4.20 -16.71
CA ARG A 63 -15.42 4.77 -17.62
C ARG A 63 -14.90 4.83 -19.05
N GLU A 64 -13.71 5.39 -19.26
CA GLU A 64 -13.06 5.47 -20.58
C GLU A 64 -12.92 4.08 -21.24
N ARG A 65 -12.58 3.06 -20.44
CA ARG A 65 -12.51 1.67 -20.93
C ARG A 65 -13.87 1.11 -21.36
N ILE A 66 -14.94 1.44 -20.63
CA ILE A 66 -16.29 0.99 -20.99
C ILE A 66 -16.75 1.70 -22.25
N GLU A 67 -16.53 3.02 -22.36
CA GLU A 67 -16.85 3.82 -23.55
C GLU A 67 -16.16 3.26 -24.80
N PHE A 68 -14.86 2.95 -24.73
CA PHE A 68 -14.12 2.33 -25.84
C PHE A 68 -14.65 0.95 -26.25
N CYS A 69 -15.19 0.16 -25.32
CA CYS A 69 -15.75 -1.15 -25.66
C CYS A 69 -17.14 -1.05 -26.31
N ILE A 70 -17.84 0.08 -26.13
CA ILE A 70 -19.18 0.33 -26.67
C ILE A 70 -19.11 1.05 -28.03
N SER A 71 -18.01 1.76 -28.32
CA SER A 71 -17.71 2.34 -29.65
C SER A 71 -17.30 1.28 -30.66
#